data_AF-A0A7M3PNE3-F1
#
_entry.id   AF-A0A7M3PNE3-F1
#
_cell.length_a   1.000
_cell.length_b   1.000
_cell.length_c   1.000
_cell.angle_alpha   90.00
_cell.angle_beta   90.00
_cell.angle_gamma   90.00
#
_symmetry.space_group_name_H-M   'P 1'
#
loop_
_entity.id
_entity.type
_entity.pdbx_description
1 polymer ?
#
loop_
_entity_poly.entity_id
_entity_poly.type
_entity_poly.pdbx_seq_one_letter_code
_entity_poly.pdbx_strand_id
1 'polypeptide(L)'
;MTKYIKYHKNYTEFGEPYQLVLPLNLEGLVPDDDSVRLLSHELEDLDYSLLYQAYSTKGRNLAVDPKTMFKILTYAYSQNIYSCRKIETACKRDINFM
;
A
#
# COMPACT_ATOMS: atom_id res chain seq x y z
N MET A 1 -11.28 -37.73 35.09
CA MET A 1 -12.56 -37.17 34.61
C MET A 1 -12.43 -36.91 33.12
N THR A 2 -12.95 -37.82 32.30
CA THR A 2 -12.82 -37.79 30.82
C THR A 2 -13.67 -36.64 30.27
N LYS A 3 -13.03 -35.63 29.69
CA LYS A 3 -13.69 -34.48 29.04
C LYS A 3 -14.24 -34.97 27.69
N TYR A 4 -15.56 -35.13 27.58
CA TYR A 4 -16.22 -35.45 26.32
C TYR A 4 -16.06 -34.26 25.35
N ILE A 5 -15.40 -34.48 24.22
CA ILE A 5 -15.29 -33.52 23.14
C ILE A 5 -16.62 -33.56 22.38
N LYS A 6 -17.40 -32.48 22.42
CA LYS A 6 -18.64 -32.36 21.64
C LYS A 6 -18.27 -32.20 20.16
N TYR A 7 -18.59 -33.20 19.34
CA TYR A 7 -18.36 -33.20 17.89
C TYR A 7 -19.45 -32.50 17.08
N HIS A 8 -20.55 -32.06 17.71
CA HIS A 8 -21.65 -31.40 17.02
C HIS A 8 -21.59 -29.88 17.23
N LYS A 9 -21.44 -29.13 16.13
CA LYS A 9 -21.54 -27.67 16.10
C LYS A 9 -23.01 -27.29 16.28
N ASN A 10 -23.31 -26.39 17.23
CA ASN A 10 -24.67 -25.88 17.43
C ASN A 10 -24.93 -24.77 16.40
N TYR A 11 -25.84 -25.00 15.44
CA TYR A 11 -26.13 -24.06 14.34
C TYR A 11 -27.23 -23.05 14.68
N THR A 12 -27.81 -23.09 15.89
CA THR A 12 -28.90 -22.19 16.32
C THR A 12 -28.40 -20.93 17.02
N GLU A 13 -27.10 -20.84 17.32
CA GLU A 13 -26.48 -19.68 17.94
C GLU A 13 -25.92 -18.78 16.84
N PHE A 14 -26.41 -17.54 16.76
CA PHE A 14 -25.70 -16.51 16.01
C PHE A 14 -24.38 -16.26 16.75
N GLY A 15 -23.31 -16.90 16.26
CA GLY A 15 -21.96 -16.66 16.77
C GLY A 15 -21.62 -15.16 16.74
N GLU A 16 -20.67 -14.75 17.58
CA GLU A 16 -20.20 -13.36 17.62
C GLU A 16 -19.94 -12.82 16.20
N PRO A 17 -20.28 -11.54 15.91
CA PRO A 17 -20.12 -10.98 14.58
C PRO A 17 -18.67 -11.15 14.13
N TYR A 18 -18.46 -12.07 13.20
CA TYR A 18 -17.15 -12.29 12.60
C TYR A 18 -16.99 -11.27 11.48
N GLN A 19 -16.00 -10.38 11.59
CA GLN A 19 -15.65 -9.47 10.52
C GLN A 19 -14.99 -10.27 9.40
N LEU A 20 -15.61 -10.29 8.22
CA LEU A 20 -14.98 -10.83 7.02
C LEU A 20 -13.72 -10.02 6.71
N VAL A 21 -12.55 -10.63 6.86
CA VAL A 21 -11.30 -10.08 6.34
C VAL A 21 -11.28 -10.40 4.85
N LEU A 22 -11.66 -9.43 4.01
CA LEU A 22 -11.58 -9.57 2.57
C LEU A 22 -10.12 -9.39 2.13
N PRO A 23 -9.48 -10.39 1.50
CA PRO A 23 -8.21 -10.19 0.83
C PRO A 23 -8.46 -9.37 -0.43
N LEU A 24 -8.45 -8.04 -0.30
CA LEU A 24 -8.56 -7.12 -1.42
C LEU A 24 -7.21 -7.06 -2.12
N ASN A 25 -7.06 -7.80 -3.24
CA ASN A 25 -5.96 -7.53 -4.15
C ASN A 25 -6.32 -6.32 -5.02
N LEU A 26 -5.73 -5.17 -4.71
CA LEU A 26 -5.93 -3.92 -5.45
C LEU A 26 -5.05 -3.86 -6.71
N GLU A 27 -4.08 -4.76 -6.88
CA GLU A 27 -3.22 -4.82 -8.07
C GLU A 27 -4.04 -5.03 -9.35
N GLY A 28 -5.15 -5.76 -9.26
CA GLY A 28 -6.05 -6.01 -10.40
C GLY A 28 -6.86 -4.79 -10.85
N LEU A 29 -6.80 -3.66 -10.12
CA LEU A 29 -7.45 -2.40 -10.53
C LEU A 29 -6.55 -1.57 -11.46
N VAL A 30 -5.24 -1.82 -11.46
CA VAL A 30 -4.28 -1.14 -12.33
C VAL A 30 -4.15 -1.95 -13.62
N PRO A 31 -4.41 -1.36 -14.81
CA PRO A 31 -4.25 -2.05 -16.09
C PRO A 31 -2.85 -2.65 -16.24
N ASP A 32 -2.74 -3.77 -16.95
CA ASP A 32 -1.46 -4.44 -17.16
C ASP A 32 -0.50 -3.62 -18.05
N ASP A 33 -1.06 -2.81 -18.95
CA ASP A 33 -0.31 -1.94 -19.86
C ASP A 33 0.09 -0.59 -19.22
N ASP A 34 -0.24 -0.34 -17.95
CA ASP A 34 0.09 0.93 -17.31
C ASP A 34 1.58 1.02 -16.94
N SER A 35 2.17 2.16 -17.28
CA SER A 35 3.52 2.58 -16.92
C SER A 35 3.87 2.46 -15.43
N VAL A 36 2.88 2.53 -14.53
CA VAL A 36 3.07 2.38 -13.07
C VAL A 36 3.73 1.05 -12.73
N ARG A 37 3.33 -0.04 -13.39
CA ARG A 37 3.82 -1.39 -13.07
C ARG A 37 5.30 -1.52 -13.38
N LEU A 38 5.69 -1.06 -14.56
CA LEU A 38 7.09 -1.02 -14.98
C LEU A 38 7.90 -0.15 -14.01
N LEU A 39 7.43 1.07 -13.71
CA LEU A 39 8.11 1.96 -12.78
C LEU A 39 8.23 1.35 -11.37
N SER A 40 7.20 0.71 -10.84
CA SER A 40 7.29 0.10 -9.50
C SER A 40 8.31 -1.03 -9.46
N HIS A 41 8.37 -1.85 -10.51
CA HIS A 41 9.34 -2.93 -10.65
C HIS A 41 10.77 -2.39 -10.68
N GLU A 42 11.06 -1.44 -11.58
CA GLU A 42 12.40 -0.86 -11.69
C GLU A 42 12.82 -0.14 -10.40
N LEU A 43 11.89 0.53 -9.73
CA LEU A 43 12.15 1.22 -8.47
C LEU A 43 12.33 0.25 -7.29
N GLU A 44 11.85 -0.98 -7.37
CA GLU A 44 12.02 -1.92 -6.26
C GLU A 44 13.45 -2.40 -6.08
N ASP A 45 14.19 -2.54 -7.18
CA ASP A 45 15.56 -3.04 -7.23
C ASP A 45 16.63 -1.96 -7.00
N LEU A 46 16.23 -0.68 -6.88
CA LEU A 46 17.18 0.42 -6.64
C LEU A 46 17.75 0.42 -5.22
N ASP A 47 19.02 0.81 -5.11
CA ASP A 47 19.66 1.07 -3.81
C ASP A 47 19.26 2.46 -3.27
N TYR A 48 18.48 2.45 -2.19
CA TYR A 48 17.99 3.65 -1.51
C TYR A 48 18.90 4.14 -0.37
N SER A 49 20.08 3.53 -0.17
CA SER A 49 20.98 3.87 0.95
C SER A 49 21.30 5.37 1.03
N LEU A 50 21.57 6.00 -0.11
CA LEU A 50 21.83 7.45 -0.18
C LEU A 50 20.56 8.28 0.08
N LEU A 51 19.40 7.80 -0.36
CA LEU A 51 18.13 8.47 -0.10
C LEU A 51 17.89 8.53 1.40
N TYR A 52 18.00 7.40 2.11
CA TYR A 52 17.81 7.36 3.56
C TYR A 52 18.83 8.21 4.33
N GLN A 53 20.07 8.33 3.85
CA GLN A 53 21.08 9.22 4.45
C GLN A 53 20.72 10.70 4.35
N ALA A 54 20.00 11.11 3.29
CA ALA A 54 19.58 12.49 3.11
C ALA A 54 18.45 12.91 4.09
N TYR A 55 17.68 11.95 4.60
CA TYR A 55 16.65 12.22 5.60
C TYR A 55 17.24 12.27 7.01
N SER A 56 16.85 13.30 7.78
CA SER A 56 17.28 13.42 9.17
C SER A 56 16.71 12.28 10.02
N THR A 57 17.59 11.52 10.65
CA THR A 57 17.23 10.53 11.68
C THR A 57 16.82 11.17 13.01
N LYS A 58 17.06 12.48 13.17
CA LYS A 58 16.72 13.24 14.37
C LYS A 58 15.49 14.10 14.10
N GLY A 59 14.44 13.90 14.90
CA GLY A 59 13.22 14.71 14.84
C GLY A 59 11.95 13.85 14.79
N ARG A 60 10.91 14.39 14.15
CA ARG A 60 9.63 13.71 13.99
C ARG A 60 9.77 12.55 13.00
N ASN A 61 9.23 11.39 13.36
CA ASN A 61 9.13 10.27 12.44
C ASN A 61 8.36 10.69 11.18
N LEU A 62 8.86 10.26 10.03
CA LEU A 62 8.23 10.50 8.74
C LEU A 62 6.86 9.82 8.72
N ALA A 63 5.85 10.54 8.22
CA ALA A 63 4.50 9.99 8.06
C ALA A 63 4.41 8.94 6.93
N VAL A 64 5.34 9.02 5.98
CA VAL A 64 5.44 8.16 4.79
C VAL A 64 6.89 7.76 4.62
N ASP A 65 7.14 6.51 4.24
CA ASP A 65 8.50 6.04 3.98
C ASP A 65 9.15 6.78 2.79
N PRO A 66 10.43 7.18 2.87
CA PRO A 66 11.14 7.83 1.78
C PRO A 66 11.07 7.09 0.44
N LYS A 67 11.09 5.75 0.42
CA LYS A 67 10.97 4.96 -0.81
C LYS A 67 9.61 5.19 -1.47
N THR A 68 8.54 5.18 -0.69
CA THR A 68 7.18 5.45 -1.19
C THR A 68 7.05 6.88 -1.71
N MET A 69 7.59 7.87 -0.99
CA MET A 69 7.59 9.25 -1.44
C MET A 69 8.34 9.41 -2.77
N PHE A 70 9.50 8.75 -2.90
CA PHE A 70 10.27 8.74 -4.14
C PHE A 70 9.46 8.14 -5.30
N LYS A 71 8.84 6.95 -5.10
CA LYS A 71 7.98 6.29 -6.09
C LYS A 71 6.90 7.23 -6.64
N ILE A 72 6.15 7.88 -5.74
CA ILE A 72 5.09 8.84 -6.09
C ILE A 72 5.65 10.00 -6.94
N LEU A 73 6.79 10.56 -6.55
CA LEU A 73 7.39 11.68 -7.28
C LEU A 73 7.88 11.28 -8.67
N THR A 74 8.55 10.14 -8.80
CA THR A 74 8.98 9.62 -10.12
C THR A 74 7.80 9.39 -11.04
N TYR A 75 6.71 8.79 -10.53
CA TYR A 75 5.51 8.56 -11.33
C TYR A 75 4.78 9.86 -11.69
N ALA A 76 4.66 10.81 -10.75
CA ALA A 76 4.09 12.11 -11.06
C ALA A 76 4.86 12.83 -12.18
N TYR A 77 6.18 12.76 -12.14
CA TYR A 77 7.05 13.41 -13.12
C TYR A 77 7.03 12.72 -14.49
N SER A 78 6.83 11.39 -14.55
CA SER A 78 6.61 10.71 -15.85
C SER A 78 5.30 11.17 -16.51
N GLN A 79 4.28 11.52 -15.70
CA GLN A 79 2.99 12.04 -16.17
C GLN A 79 2.99 13.57 -16.37
N ASN A 80 4.15 14.24 -16.36
CA ASN A 80 4.31 15.70 -16.49
C ASN A 80 3.61 16.52 -15.37
N ILE A 81 3.41 15.93 -14.19
CA ILE A 81 2.79 16.58 -13.03
C ILE A 81 3.89 17.04 -12.06
N TYR A 82 4.28 18.31 -12.14
CA TYR A 82 5.34 18.86 -11.29
C TYR A 82 4.86 19.65 -10.07
N SER A 83 3.57 20.04 -10.06
CA SER A 83 3.02 20.87 -8.98
C SER A 83 2.65 20.01 -7.77
N CYS A 84 3.22 20.29 -6.60
CA CYS A 84 2.93 19.54 -5.37
C CYS A 84 1.42 19.44 -5.07
N ARG A 85 0.64 20.50 -5.33
CA ARG A 85 -0.83 20.47 -5.14
C ARG A 85 -1.53 19.52 -6.11
N LYS A 86 -1.03 19.43 -7.35
CA LYS A 86 -1.57 18.49 -8.34
C LYS A 86 -1.21 17.06 -7.97
N ILE A 87 0.01 16.82 -7.51
CA ILE A 87 0.46 15.51 -7.00
C ILE A 87 -0.40 15.08 -5.81
N GLU A 88 -0.61 15.98 -4.84
CA GLU A 88 -1.49 15.72 -3.69
C GLU A 88 -2.92 15.36 -4.13
N THR A 89 -3.44 16.07 -5.12
CA THR A 89 -4.78 15.80 -5.66
C THR A 89 -4.83 14.45 -6.38
N ALA A 90 -3.78 14.08 -7.10
CA ALA A 90 -3.66 12.79 -7.78
C ALA A 90 -3.62 11.64 -6.78
N CYS A 91 -2.79 11.72 -5.73
CA CYS A 91 -2.74 10.73 -4.65
C CYS A 91 -4.09 10.50 -3.94
N LYS A 92 -5.00 11.48 -3.96
CA LYS A 92 -6.33 11.36 -3.34
C LYS A 92 -7.38 10.76 -4.26
N ARG A 93 -7.17 10.79 -5.58
CA ARG A 93 -8.22 10.50 -6.58
C ARG A 93 -7.87 9.35 -7.50
N ASP A 94 -6.59 9.11 -7.73
CA ASP A 94 -6.08 8.16 -8.70
C ASP A 94 -5.41 7.00 -7.96
N ILE A 95 -5.88 5.79 -8.27
CA ILE A 95 -5.37 4.54 -7.69
C ILE A 95 -3.95 4.22 -8.15
N ASN A 96 -3.53 4.78 -9.29
CA ASN A 96 -2.17 4.63 -9.80
C ASN A 96 -1.12 5.32 -8.92
N PHE A 97 -1.54 6.21 -8.01
CA PHE A 97 -0.68 6.92 -7.07
C PHE A 97 -0.78 6.39 -5.62
N MET A 98 -1.56 5.33 -5.38
CA MET A 98 -1.74 4.67 -4.09
C MET A 98 -0.76 3.51 -3.91
#